data_AF-A0A961GSI8-F1
#
_entry.id   AF-A0A961GSI8-F1
#
_cell.length_a   1.000
_cell.length_b   1.000
_cell.length_c   1.000
_cell.angle_alpha   90.00
_cell.angle_beta   90.00
_cell.angle_gamma   90.00
#
_symmetry.space_group_name_H-M   'P 1'
#
loop_
_entity.id
_entity.type
_entity.pdbx_description
1 polymer ?
#
loop_
_entity_poly.entity_id
_entity_poly.type
_entity_poly.pdbx_seq_one_letter_code
_entity_poly.pdbx_strand_id
1 'polypeptide(L)'
;MTAALSDLRVVEMGQLLAGPFCGQLLADFGADVIKLEPPGQGDPMREWGREKADGRSLWWPVVARGKRSVTINLREKDGQDLARRLIATADVVIENFRPGTLEKWGMAPEDLMADNPRLIVVRVSGYGQ
;
A
#
# COMPACT_ATOMS: atom_id res chain seq x y z
N MET A 1 -16.37 21.82 -1.93
CA MET A 1 -15.27 21.69 -2.91
C MET A 1 -14.84 20.24 -2.91
N THR A 2 -14.72 19.61 -4.08
CA THR A 2 -14.17 18.26 -4.23
C THR A 2 -12.65 18.32 -4.04
N ALA A 3 -12.09 17.34 -3.32
CA ALA A 3 -10.64 17.28 -3.09
C ALA A 3 -9.91 16.87 -4.38
N ALA A 4 -8.63 17.24 -4.51
CA ALA A 4 -7.88 17.16 -5.77
C ALA A 4 -7.77 15.74 -6.35
N LEU A 5 -7.77 14.71 -5.50
CA LEU A 5 -7.67 13.30 -5.91
C LEU A 5 -8.93 12.49 -5.52
N SER A 6 -10.06 13.16 -5.32
CA SER A 6 -11.29 12.52 -4.79
C SER A 6 -11.92 11.45 -5.69
N ASP A 7 -11.50 11.38 -6.95
CA ASP A 7 -11.92 10.40 -7.95
C ASP A 7 -10.94 9.23 -8.11
N LEU A 8 -9.80 9.24 -7.41
CA LEU A 8 -8.78 8.21 -7.54
C LEU A 8 -8.86 7.14 -6.45
N ARG A 9 -8.65 5.88 -6.85
CA ARG A 9 -8.43 4.75 -5.94
C ARG A 9 -6.97 4.32 -5.93
N VAL A 10 -6.43 4.10 -4.73
CA VAL A 10 -5.05 3.68 -4.50
C VAL A 10 -5.03 2.38 -3.71
N VAL A 11 -4.25 1.40 -4.16
CA VAL A 11 -3.91 0.22 -3.37
C VAL A 11 -2.48 0.36 -2.86
N GLU A 12 -2.32 0.41 -1.54
CA GLU A 12 -1.02 0.50 -0.90
C GLU A 12 -0.63 -0.83 -0.28
N MET A 13 0.40 -1.47 -0.83
CA MET A 13 0.99 -2.71 -0.29
C MET A 13 2.25 -2.44 0.53
N GLY A 14 2.77 -1.21 0.47
CA GLY A 14 4.00 -0.83 1.15
C GLY A 14 3.91 -0.97 2.67
N GLN A 15 5.07 -1.13 3.32
CA GLN A 15 5.21 -1.23 4.76
C GLN A 15 6.19 -0.17 5.29
N LEU A 16 6.19 0.07 6.60
CA LEU A 16 7.08 1.04 7.26
C LEU A 16 6.81 2.48 6.81
N LEU A 17 7.82 3.20 6.30
CA LEU A 17 7.72 4.65 6.14
C LEU A 17 7.46 5.05 4.69
N ALA A 18 8.31 4.66 3.73
CA ALA A 18 8.32 5.29 2.43
C ALA A 18 7.02 5.04 1.61
N GLY A 19 6.57 3.79 1.53
CA GLY A 19 5.29 3.45 0.88
C GLY A 19 4.08 4.07 1.62
N PRO A 20 3.95 3.85 2.95
CA PRO A 20 2.87 4.44 3.72
C PRO A 20 2.84 5.97 3.72
N PHE A 21 3.98 6.64 3.71
CA PHE A 21 4.03 8.10 3.58
C PHE A 21 3.51 8.57 2.22
N CYS A 22 3.84 7.86 1.12
CA CYS A 22 3.29 8.16 -0.20
C CYS A 22 1.75 8.03 -0.22
N GLY A 23 1.21 6.90 0.24
CA GLY A 23 -0.25 6.72 0.27
C GLY A 23 -0.95 7.68 1.25
N GLN A 24 -0.27 8.12 2.31
CA GLN A 24 -0.78 9.13 3.24
C GLN A 24 -0.98 10.46 2.53
N LEU A 25 -0.01 10.92 1.73
CA LEU A 25 -0.15 12.15 0.96
C LEU A 25 -1.33 12.08 -0.02
N LEU A 26 -1.51 10.95 -0.70
CA LEU A 26 -2.64 10.76 -1.62
C LEU A 26 -3.99 10.80 -0.88
N ALA A 27 -4.08 10.15 0.29
CA ALA A 27 -5.26 10.21 1.14
C ALA A 27 -5.54 11.63 1.65
N ASP A 28 -4.50 12.38 2.06
CA ASP A 28 -4.61 13.77 2.50
C ASP A 28 -5.16 14.69 1.37
N PHE A 29 -4.92 14.35 0.10
CA PHE A 29 -5.51 15.01 -1.07
C PHE A 29 -6.85 14.41 -1.55
N GLY A 30 -7.40 13.45 -0.81
CA GLY A 30 -8.75 12.94 -0.98
C GLY A 30 -8.88 11.60 -1.70
N ALA A 31 -7.78 10.93 -2.06
CA ALA A 31 -7.86 9.62 -2.72
C ALA A 31 -8.44 8.54 -1.81
N ASP A 32 -9.15 7.57 -2.40
CA ASP A 32 -9.62 6.37 -1.73
C ASP A 32 -8.45 5.36 -1.60
N VAL A 33 -7.75 5.42 -0.47
CA VAL A 33 -6.56 4.58 -0.23
C VAL A 33 -6.92 3.34 0.58
N ILE A 34 -6.64 2.17 0.00
CA ILE A 34 -6.78 0.85 0.64
C ILE A 34 -5.39 0.30 0.95
N LYS A 35 -5.06 0.25 2.23
CA LYS A 35 -3.84 -0.37 2.76
C LYS A 35 -4.03 -1.88 2.87
N LEU A 36 -3.13 -2.64 2.24
CA LEU A 36 -2.98 -4.07 2.47
C LEU A 36 -2.00 -4.30 3.62
N GLU A 37 -2.40 -5.12 4.59
CA GLU A 37 -1.56 -5.50 5.72
C GLU A 37 -1.48 -7.03 5.87
N PRO A 38 -0.37 -7.58 6.38
CA PRO A 38 -0.34 -9.00 6.73
C PRO A 38 -1.31 -9.28 7.89
N PRO A 39 -2.04 -10.41 7.87
CA PRO A 39 -2.96 -10.76 8.94
C PRO A 39 -2.26 -10.96 10.28
N GLY A 40 -2.96 -10.64 11.38
CA GLY A 40 -2.50 -10.83 12.76
C GLY A 40 -1.46 -9.81 13.25
N GLN A 41 -0.55 -9.38 12.40
CA GLN A 41 0.53 -8.45 12.77
C GLN A 41 0.27 -7.00 12.32
N GLY A 42 -0.26 -6.82 11.11
CA GLY A 42 -0.37 -5.49 10.53
C GLY A 42 0.97 -4.92 10.04
N ASP A 43 1.00 -3.61 9.80
CA ASP A 43 2.23 -2.87 9.54
C ASP A 43 3.10 -2.74 10.79
N PRO A 44 4.43 -2.95 10.72
CA PRO A 44 5.33 -2.74 11.86
C PRO A 44 5.26 -1.32 12.47
N MET A 45 4.78 -0.31 11.72
CA MET A 45 4.52 1.03 12.26
C MET A 45 3.52 1.06 13.40
N ARG A 46 2.68 0.03 13.58
CA ARG A 46 1.76 -0.10 14.72
C ARG A 46 2.47 -0.19 16.06
N GLU A 47 3.69 -0.73 16.05
CA GLU A 47 4.51 -0.93 17.24
C GLU A 47 5.80 -0.09 17.25
N TRP A 48 6.06 0.66 16.17
CA TRP A 48 7.31 1.37 15.97
C TRP A 48 7.49 2.55 16.93
N GLY A 49 8.74 2.95 17.16
CA GLY A 49 9.09 4.11 17.99
C GLY A 49 9.20 3.78 19.48
N ARG A 50 9.96 4.62 20.19
CA ARG A 50 10.19 4.48 21.65
C ARG A 50 9.03 5.05 22.45
N GLU A 51 8.55 6.23 22.05
CA GLU A 51 7.42 6.90 22.69
C GLU A 51 6.12 6.26 22.23
N LYS A 52 5.33 5.79 23.21
CA LYS A 52 4.01 5.19 22.98
C LYS A 52 2.96 5.96 23.78
N ALA A 53 1.93 6.45 23.10
CA ALA A 53 0.77 7.05 23.74
C ALA A 53 -0.23 5.95 24.07
N ASP A 54 -0.57 5.78 25.35
CA ASP A 54 -1.44 4.71 25.85
C ASP A 54 -1.01 3.31 25.36
N GLY A 55 0.30 3.07 25.33
CA GLY A 55 0.87 1.80 24.87
C GLY A 55 0.86 1.57 23.35
N ARG A 56 0.42 2.55 22.55
CA ARG A 56 0.35 2.45 21.08
C ARG A 56 1.34 3.40 20.41
N SER A 57 1.86 2.98 19.25
CA SER A 57 2.73 3.84 18.45
C SER A 57 1.98 5.04 17.88
N LEU A 58 2.61 6.22 17.92
CA LEU A 58 2.15 7.40 17.20
C LEU A 58 2.49 7.37 15.71
N TRP A 59 3.42 6.51 15.28
CA TRP A 59 3.82 6.44 13.88
C TRP A 59 2.70 5.91 12.98
N TRP A 60 1.99 4.88 13.44
CA TRP A 60 0.86 4.33 12.69
C TRP A 60 -0.22 5.36 12.36
N PRO A 61 -0.84 6.08 13.33
CA PRO A 61 -1.86 7.07 12.99
C PRO A 61 -1.32 8.20 12.11
N VAL A 62 -0.02 8.53 12.19
CA VAL A 62 0.60 9.50 11.27
C VAL A 62 0.57 8.98 9.84
N VAL A 63 1.05 7.77 9.57
CA VAL A 63 1.15 7.25 8.19
C VAL A 63 -0.10 6.55 7.68
N ALA A 64 -1.07 6.22 8.53
CA ALA A 64 -2.26 5.46 8.17
C ALA A 64 -3.56 6.26 8.19
N ARG A 65 -3.55 7.52 8.64
CA ARG A 65 -4.75 8.36 8.61
C ARG A 65 -5.31 8.48 7.20
N GLY A 66 -6.62 8.60 7.10
CA GLY A 66 -7.32 8.73 5.82
C GLY A 66 -7.39 7.44 4.99
N LYS A 67 -6.81 6.33 5.46
CA LYS A 67 -6.78 5.05 4.74
C LYS A 67 -7.76 4.05 5.33
N ARG A 68 -8.31 3.20 4.47
CA ARG A 68 -8.98 1.95 4.86
C ARG A 68 -7.93 0.86 4.91
N SER A 69 -8.00 -0.03 5.91
CA SER A 69 -7.07 -1.14 6.05
C SER A 69 -7.80 -2.47 5.90
N VAL A 70 -7.19 -3.40 5.17
CA VAL A 70 -7.63 -4.80 5.05
C VAL A 70 -6.44 -5.73 5.13
N THR A 71 -6.64 -6.90 5.75
CA THR A 71 -5.57 -7.90 5.84
C THR A 71 -5.58 -8.84 4.64
N ILE A 72 -4.44 -8.98 3.97
CA ILE A 72 -4.21 -9.94 2.88
C ILE A 72 -2.83 -10.56 3.06
N ASN A 73 -2.76 -11.90 3.05
CA ASN A 73 -1.48 -12.60 3.13
C ASN A 73 -0.83 -12.74 1.75
N LEU A 74 0.03 -11.79 1.38
CA LEU A 74 0.72 -11.78 0.07
C LEU A 74 1.77 -12.89 -0.10
N ARG A 75 2.03 -13.70 0.93
CA ARG A 75 2.92 -14.88 0.81
C ARG A 75 2.20 -16.11 0.26
N GLU A 76 0.88 -16.11 0.28
CA GLU A 76 0.05 -17.19 -0.23
C GLU A 76 -0.51 -16.81 -1.59
N LYS A 77 -0.63 -17.80 -2.49
CA LYS A 77 -1.16 -17.59 -3.84
C LYS A 77 -2.57 -16.97 -3.80
N ASP A 78 -3.45 -17.46 -2.94
CA ASP A 78 -4.81 -16.93 -2.83
C ASP A 78 -4.83 -15.45 -2.38
N GLY A 79 -3.87 -15.05 -1.54
CA GLY A 79 -3.72 -13.65 -1.13
C GLY A 79 -3.18 -12.77 -2.25
N GLN A 80 -2.25 -13.28 -3.06
CA GLN A 80 -1.75 -12.59 -4.26
C GLN A 80 -2.88 -12.41 -5.28
N ASP A 81 -3.67 -13.46 -5.54
CA ASP A 81 -4.81 -13.41 -6.46
C ASP A 81 -5.88 -12.42 -5.97
N LEU A 82 -6.15 -12.35 -4.66
CA LEU A 82 -7.05 -11.36 -4.08
C LEU A 82 -6.50 -9.93 -4.21
N ALA A 83 -5.21 -9.71 -3.94
CA ALA A 83 -4.57 -8.41 -4.11
C ALA A 83 -4.62 -7.94 -5.57
N ARG A 84 -4.30 -8.83 -6.52
CA ARG A 84 -4.35 -8.56 -7.96
C ARG A 84 -5.75 -8.13 -8.40
N ARG A 85 -6.80 -8.81 -7.93
CA ARG A 85 -8.20 -8.41 -8.17
C ARG A 85 -8.53 -7.02 -7.63
N LEU A 86 -7.98 -6.65 -6.48
CA LEU A 86 -8.17 -5.32 -5.93
C LEU A 86 -7.41 -4.26 -6.75
N ILE A 87 -6.16 -4.53 -7.10
CA ILE A 87 -5.30 -3.66 -7.92
C ILE A 87 -5.91 -3.40 -9.31
N ALA A 88 -6.56 -4.40 -9.91
CA ALA A 88 -7.25 -4.24 -11.19
C ALA A 88 -8.36 -3.16 -11.16
N THR A 89 -8.82 -2.76 -9.98
CA THR A 89 -9.82 -1.70 -9.79
C THR A 89 -9.23 -0.35 -9.37
N ALA A 90 -7.90 -0.26 -9.24
CA ALA A 90 -7.20 0.92 -8.74
C ALA A 90 -6.61 1.75 -9.88
N ASP A 91 -6.43 3.05 -9.62
CA ASP A 91 -5.69 3.94 -10.51
C ASP A 91 -4.19 3.90 -10.21
N VAL A 92 -3.83 3.67 -8.94
CA VAL A 92 -2.45 3.60 -8.46
C VAL A 92 -2.24 2.39 -7.56
N VAL A 93 -1.12 1.70 -7.74
CA VAL A 93 -0.60 0.74 -6.76
C VAL A 93 0.75 1.22 -6.22
N ILE A 94 0.93 1.15 -4.90
CA ILE A 94 2.16 1.56 -4.21
C ILE A 94 2.78 0.36 -3.51
N GLU A 95 4.06 0.15 -3.73
CA GLU A 95 4.84 -0.86 -3.02
C GLU A 95 6.26 -0.36 -2.69
N ASN A 96 6.85 -0.92 -1.63
CA ASN A 96 8.23 -0.65 -1.24
C ASN A 96 8.95 -1.91 -0.73
N PHE A 97 8.66 -3.05 -1.37
CA PHE A 97 9.32 -4.30 -1.09
C PHE A 97 10.76 -4.30 -1.64
N ARG A 98 11.52 -5.33 -1.29
CA ARG A 98 12.83 -5.54 -1.91
C ARG A 98 12.63 -5.81 -3.41
N PRO A 99 13.48 -5.26 -4.30
CA PRO A 99 13.40 -5.54 -5.73
C PRO A 99 13.34 -7.04 -6.02
N GLY A 100 12.48 -7.45 -6.97
CA GLY A 100 12.23 -8.84 -7.30
C GLY A 100 11.13 -9.52 -6.46
N THR A 101 10.57 -8.87 -5.44
CA THR A 101 9.50 -9.48 -4.61
C THR A 101 8.19 -9.56 -5.37
N LEU A 102 7.80 -8.48 -6.05
CA LEU A 102 6.53 -8.39 -6.79
C LEU A 102 6.51 -9.36 -7.98
N GLU A 103 7.66 -9.48 -8.65
CA GLU A 103 7.89 -10.38 -9.78
C GLU A 103 7.76 -11.85 -9.34
N LYS A 104 8.32 -12.22 -8.18
CA LYS A 104 8.15 -13.57 -7.60
C LYS A 104 6.69 -13.91 -7.28
N TRP A 105 5.84 -12.90 -7.12
CA TRP A 105 4.41 -13.06 -6.85
C TRP A 105 3.56 -12.96 -8.12
N GLY A 106 4.16 -12.88 -9.32
CA GLY A 106 3.42 -12.75 -10.58
C GLY A 106 2.66 -11.43 -10.69
N MET A 107 3.19 -10.38 -10.03
CA MET A 107 2.66 -9.03 -10.00
C MET A 107 3.72 -8.05 -10.49
N ALA A 108 4.54 -8.43 -11.48
CA ALA A 108 5.45 -7.47 -12.10
C ALA A 108 4.64 -6.29 -12.70
N PRO A 109 5.21 -5.09 -12.83
CA PRO A 109 4.48 -3.95 -13.39
C PRO A 109 3.79 -4.26 -14.72
N GLU A 110 4.46 -4.99 -15.61
CA GLU A 110 3.93 -5.45 -16.89
C GLU A 110 2.71 -6.39 -16.72
N ASP A 111 2.72 -7.30 -15.74
CA ASP A 111 1.60 -8.20 -15.47
C ASP A 111 0.40 -7.43 -14.93
N LEU A 112 0.63 -6.47 -14.04
CA LEU A 112 -0.43 -5.64 -13.46
C LEU A 112 -1.02 -4.68 -14.50
N MET A 113 -0.18 -4.10 -15.36
CA MET A 113 -0.61 -3.22 -16.44
C MET A 113 -1.28 -3.97 -17.60
N ALA A 114 -0.97 -5.26 -17.79
CA ALA A 114 -1.71 -6.10 -18.73
C ALA A 114 -3.18 -6.27 -18.30
N ASP A 115 -3.43 -6.39 -16.99
CA ASP A 115 -4.79 -6.45 -16.42
C ASP A 115 -5.49 -5.09 -16.39
N ASN A 116 -4.72 -4.02 -16.12
CA ASN A 116 -5.22 -2.65 -16.08
C ASN A 116 -4.24 -1.70 -16.77
N PRO A 117 -4.42 -1.42 -18.08
CA PRO A 117 -3.52 -0.57 -18.86
C PRO A 117 -3.44 0.90 -18.41
N ARG A 118 -4.32 1.33 -17.51
CA ARG A 118 -4.33 2.69 -16.93
C ARG A 118 -3.62 2.77 -15.58
N LEU A 119 -3.22 1.64 -15.01
CA LEU A 119 -2.63 1.57 -13.67
C LEU A 119 -1.28 2.28 -13.63
N ILE A 120 -1.10 3.14 -12.64
CA ILE A 120 0.21 3.71 -12.29
C ILE A 120 0.84 2.84 -11.20
N VAL A 121 2.03 2.32 -11.47
CA VAL A 121 2.78 1.48 -10.52
C VAL A 121 3.89 2.31 -9.86
N VAL A 122 3.74 2.59 -8.58
CA VAL A 122 4.72 3.32 -7.77
C VAL A 122 5.54 2.32 -6.96
N ARG A 123 6.86 2.34 -7.18
CA ARG A 123 7.82 1.43 -6.53
C ARG A 123 8.87 2.23 -5.80
N VAL A 124 9.10 1.92 -4.53
CA VAL A 124 10.08 2.62 -3.71
C VAL A 124 11.08 1.64 -3.12
N SER A 125 12.34 1.75 -3.51
CA SER A 125 13.44 0.95 -2.95
C SER A 125 14.63 1.85 -2.60
N GLY A 126 15.63 1.32 -1.89
CA GLY A 126 16.77 2.12 -1.44
C GLY A 126 17.62 2.71 -2.58
N TYR A 127 17.69 2.04 -3.73
CA TYR A 127 18.55 2.42 -4.87
C TYR A 127 17.79 2.45 -6.21
N GLY A 128 16.47 2.33 -6.19
CA GLY A 128 15.67 2.11 -7.41
C GLY A 128 15.73 0.65 -7.88
N GLN A 129 15.08 0.41 -9.02
CA GLN A 129 15.04 -0.87 -9.72
C GLN A 129 14.59 -0.69 -11.17
#